data_AF-A0A966VST0-F1
#
_entry.id   AF-A0A966VST0-F1
#
_cell.length_a   1.000
_cell.length_b   1.000
_cell.length_c   1.000
_cell.angle_alpha   90.00
_cell.angle_beta   90.00
_cell.angle_gamma   90.00
#
_symmetry.space_group_name_H-M   'P 1'
#
loop_
_entity.id
_entity.type
_entity.pdbx_description
1 polymer ?
#
loop_
_entity_poly.entity_id
_entity_poly.type
_entity_poly.pdbx_seq_one_letter_code
_entity_poly.pdbx_strand_id
1 'polypeptide(L)'
;MLNFRKWFDRMQPQTLQIATWLLYINGFFALADLLDGGGVLSYFRYRYTFGFVLGLIVVAAHVAGPFLMANERRVGWQLSVAAAAAPMVLNFVAYSQIGASWRLRIIGSSLISFAFDVAVLALLLHNQSREHQRIWYH
;
A
#
# COMPACT_ATOMS: atom_id res chain seq x y z
N MET A 1 15.73 -16.10 9.23
CA MET A 1 14.45 -16.83 9.44
C MET A 1 13.38 -15.81 9.78
N LEU A 2 12.12 -15.99 9.35
CA LEU A 2 11.05 -15.03 9.66
C LEU A 2 10.60 -15.20 11.11
N ASN A 3 10.51 -14.10 11.85
CA ASN A 3 9.98 -14.05 13.21
C ASN A 3 8.54 -13.54 13.17
N PHE A 4 7.58 -14.45 13.32
CA PHE A 4 6.15 -14.14 13.32
C PHE A 4 5.66 -13.30 14.51
N ARG A 5 6.53 -13.05 15.51
CA ARG A 5 6.25 -12.12 16.61
C ARG A 5 6.74 -10.70 16.30
N LYS A 6 7.60 -10.52 15.28
CA LYS A 6 8.17 -9.23 14.88
C LYS A 6 7.35 -8.62 13.73
N TRP A 7 6.31 -7.87 14.10
CA TRP A 7 5.46 -7.12 13.17
C TRP A 7 5.93 -5.68 12.94
N PHE A 8 6.78 -5.18 13.83
CA PHE A 8 7.31 -3.83 13.81
C PHE A 8 8.74 -3.86 14.34
N ASP A 9 9.63 -3.08 13.72
CA ASP A 9 11.01 -2.97 14.15
C ASP A 9 11.34 -1.54 14.58
N ARG A 10 11.73 -1.40 15.85
CA ARG A 10 12.10 -0.12 16.47
C ARG A 10 13.50 0.36 16.05
N MET A 11 14.31 -0.52 15.44
CA MET A 11 15.66 -0.18 14.96
C MET A 11 15.65 0.44 13.57
N GLN A 12 14.50 0.43 12.87
CA GLN A 12 14.34 1.11 11.59
C GLN A 12 14.44 2.64 11.77
N PRO A 13 14.83 3.41 10.74
CA PRO A 13 14.77 4.86 10.80
C PRO A 13 13.32 5.34 10.94
N GLN A 14 13.14 6.53 11.52
CA GLN A 14 11.82 7.11 11.79
C GLN A 14 10.92 7.11 10.55
N THR A 15 11.47 7.42 9.37
CA THR A 15 10.70 7.45 8.11
C THR A 15 10.12 6.08 7.77
N LEU A 16 10.89 5.02 7.96
CA LEU A 16 10.49 3.65 7.64
C LEU A 16 9.53 3.09 8.71
N GLN A 17 9.71 3.49 9.97
CA GLN A 17 8.76 3.19 11.03
C GLN A 17 7.38 3.81 10.74
N ILE A 18 7.33 5.09 10.35
CA ILE A 18 6.07 5.75 10.00
C ILE A 18 5.45 5.09 8.77
N ALA A 19 6.24 4.80 7.73
CA ALA A 19 5.74 4.09 6.54
C ALA A 19 5.12 2.73 6.90
N THR A 20 5.75 1.97 7.80
CA THR A 20 5.26 0.67 8.27
C THR A 20 3.88 0.78 8.90
N TRP A 21 3.68 1.75 9.80
CA TRP A 21 2.38 1.98 10.42
C TRP A 21 1.31 2.42 9.42
N LEU A 22 1.66 3.35 8.55
CA LEU A 22 0.72 3.83 7.52
C LEU A 22 0.34 2.72 6.53
N LEU A 23 1.24 1.80 6.18
CA LEU A 23 0.91 0.64 5.36
C LEU A 23 -0.12 -0.27 6.02
N TYR A 24 0.01 -0.55 7.32
CA TYR A 24 -0.99 -1.34 8.05
C TYR A 24 -2.35 -0.63 8.10
N ILE A 25 -2.36 0.68 8.33
CA ILE A 25 -3.58 1.49 8.35
C ILE A 25 -4.24 1.51 6.96
N ASN A 26 -3.46 1.74 5.90
CA ASN A 26 -3.97 1.70 4.53
C ASN A 26 -4.48 0.30 4.17
N GLY A 27 -3.82 -0.76 4.64
CA GLY A 27 -4.28 -2.14 4.49
C GLY A 27 -5.63 -2.39 5.14
N PHE A 28 -5.86 -1.84 6.33
CA PHE A 28 -7.17 -1.89 6.99
C PHE A 28 -8.25 -1.17 6.17
N PHE A 29 -7.99 0.05 5.69
CA PHE A 29 -8.95 0.77 4.85
C PHE A 29 -9.18 0.10 3.49
N ALA A 30 -8.16 -0.52 2.90
CA ALA A 30 -8.28 -1.31 1.69
C ALA A 30 -9.16 -2.55 1.92
N LEU A 31 -9.03 -3.20 3.08
CA LEU A 31 -9.90 -4.31 3.46
C LEU A 31 -11.34 -3.84 3.67
N ALA A 32 -11.54 -2.72 4.36
CA ALA A 32 -12.86 -2.12 4.56
C ALA A 32 -13.51 -1.76 3.22
N ASP A 33 -12.79 -1.12 2.29
CA ASP A 33 -13.28 -0.88 0.93
C ASP A 33 -13.68 -2.20 0.25
N LEU A 34 -12.79 -3.21 0.24
CA LEU A 34 -13.07 -4.47 -0.42
C LEU A 34 -14.36 -5.16 0.08
N LEU A 35 -14.62 -5.11 1.39
CA LEU A 35 -15.75 -5.78 2.03
C LEU A 35 -17.02 -4.93 1.99
N ASP A 36 -16.96 -3.70 2.52
CA ASP A 36 -18.14 -2.88 2.82
C ASP A 36 -18.54 -1.97 1.65
N GLY A 37 -17.61 -1.63 0.75
CA GLY A 37 -17.90 -0.71 -0.35
C GLY A 37 -17.15 0.62 -0.26
N GLY A 38 -17.35 1.44 -1.30
CA GLY A 38 -17.10 2.89 -1.24
C GLY A 38 -15.82 3.38 -1.92
N GLY A 39 -14.92 2.48 -2.33
CA GLY A 39 -13.69 2.83 -3.00
C GLY A 39 -13.43 2.05 -4.28
N VAL A 40 -12.17 2.08 -4.71
CA VAL A 40 -11.75 1.53 -6.00
C VAL A 40 -11.71 0.01 -6.00
N LEU A 41 -11.40 -0.65 -4.87
CA LEU A 41 -11.37 -2.10 -4.80
C LEU A 41 -12.77 -2.70 -4.95
N SER A 42 -13.77 -2.02 -4.41
CA SER A 42 -15.18 -2.34 -4.64
C SER A 42 -15.56 -2.29 -6.11
N TYR A 43 -15.12 -1.24 -6.83
CA TYR A 43 -15.36 -1.14 -8.27
C TYR A 43 -14.82 -2.37 -9.01
N PHE A 44 -13.57 -2.76 -8.77
CA PHE A 44 -12.99 -3.93 -9.40
C PHE A 44 -13.70 -5.23 -9.00
N ARG A 45 -14.05 -5.37 -7.71
CA ARG A 45 -14.81 -6.53 -7.18
C ARG A 45 -16.12 -6.76 -7.92
N TYR A 46 -16.89 -5.71 -8.17
CA TYR A 46 -18.18 -5.82 -8.88
C TYR A 46 -18.05 -5.89 -10.40
N ARG A 47 -16.98 -5.30 -10.97
CA ARG A 47 -16.79 -5.20 -12.42
C ARG A 47 -16.20 -6.45 -13.06
N TYR A 48 -15.30 -7.15 -12.34
CA TYR A 48 -14.52 -8.26 -12.87
C TYR A 48 -14.69 -9.54 -12.04
N THR A 49 -14.75 -10.69 -12.70
CA THR A 49 -14.88 -12.01 -12.05
C THR A 49 -13.79 -12.28 -11.00
N PHE A 50 -12.54 -11.87 -11.28
CA PHE A 50 -11.41 -12.01 -10.36
C PHE A 50 -11.11 -10.74 -9.55
N GLY A 51 -12.01 -9.75 -9.57
CA GLY A 51 -11.82 -8.47 -8.88
C GLY A 51 -11.67 -8.61 -7.37
N PHE A 52 -12.39 -9.55 -6.77
CA PHE A 52 -12.25 -9.85 -5.34
C PHE A 52 -10.86 -10.38 -5.00
N VAL A 53 -10.32 -11.28 -5.83
CA VAL A 53 -8.97 -11.84 -5.66
C VAL A 53 -7.91 -10.76 -5.81
N LEU A 54 -8.06 -9.86 -6.79
CA LEU A 54 -7.19 -8.69 -6.94
C LEU A 54 -7.21 -7.81 -5.68
N GLY A 55 -8.40 -7.55 -5.13
CA GLY A 55 -8.54 -6.82 -3.86
C GLY A 55 -7.80 -7.50 -2.71
N LEU A 56 -7.96 -8.81 -2.55
CA LEU A 56 -7.24 -9.57 -1.53
C LEU A 56 -5.72 -9.52 -1.71
N ILE A 57 -5.21 -9.55 -2.95
CA ILE A 57 -3.78 -9.39 -3.22
C ILE A 57 -3.29 -8.02 -2.77
N VAL A 58 -4.05 -6.95 -3.06
CA VAL A 58 -3.69 -5.59 -2.64
C VAL A 58 -3.68 -5.47 -1.11
N VAL A 59 -4.69 -6.01 -0.42
CA VAL A 59 -4.74 -6.03 1.04
C VAL A 59 -3.59 -6.85 1.63
N ALA A 60 -3.34 -8.04 1.07
CA ALA A 60 -2.23 -8.89 1.50
C ALA A 60 -0.88 -8.19 1.30
N ALA A 61 -0.69 -7.42 0.23
CA ALA A 61 0.53 -6.65 0.00
C ALA A 61 0.75 -5.57 1.07
N HIS A 62 -0.30 -4.88 1.51
CA HIS A 62 -0.25 -3.88 2.57
C HIS A 62 0.09 -4.46 3.95
N VAL A 63 -0.18 -5.74 4.18
CA VAL A 63 0.13 -6.42 5.46
C VAL A 63 1.46 -7.17 5.38
N ALA A 64 1.68 -7.94 4.32
CA ALA A 64 2.87 -8.75 4.14
C ALA A 64 4.11 -7.89 3.85
N GLY A 65 3.97 -6.77 3.13
CA GLY A 65 5.06 -5.83 2.88
C GLY A 65 5.74 -5.35 4.16
N PRO A 66 5.03 -4.63 5.06
CA PRO A 66 5.58 -4.17 6.33
C PRO A 66 6.00 -5.29 7.26
N PHE A 67 5.30 -6.43 7.29
CA PHE A 67 5.73 -7.60 8.06
C PHE A 67 7.11 -8.10 7.58
N LEU A 68 7.31 -8.21 6.27
CA LEU A 68 8.60 -8.61 5.70
C LEU A 68 9.68 -7.54 5.92
N MET A 69 9.33 -6.25 5.88
CA MET A 69 10.26 -5.16 6.24
C MET A 69 10.73 -5.27 7.69
N ALA A 70 9.81 -5.55 8.63
CA ALA A 70 10.16 -5.78 10.03
C ALA A 70 11.10 -6.98 10.21
N ASN A 71 11.06 -7.93 9.26
CA ASN A 71 11.95 -9.10 9.21
C ASN A 71 13.16 -8.90 8.29
N GLU A 72 13.51 -7.65 7.99
CA GLU A 72 14.72 -7.26 7.24
C GLU A 72 14.80 -7.88 5.83
N ARG A 73 13.65 -8.14 5.21
CA ARG A 73 13.58 -8.71 3.85
C ARG A 73 13.47 -7.61 2.81
N ARG A 74 14.36 -7.64 1.82
CA ARG A 74 14.34 -6.64 0.73
C ARG A 74 13.06 -6.71 -0.11
N VAL A 75 12.53 -7.91 -0.30
CA VAL A 75 11.23 -8.13 -0.97
C VAL A 75 10.08 -7.45 -0.23
N GLY A 76 10.16 -7.31 1.09
CA GLY A 76 9.14 -6.59 1.89
C GLY A 76 9.05 -5.12 1.51
N TRP A 77 10.20 -4.46 1.28
CA TRP A 77 10.23 -3.07 0.84
C TRP A 77 9.67 -2.92 -0.59
N GLN A 78 10.05 -3.81 -1.51
CA GLN A 78 9.53 -3.80 -2.88
C GLN A 78 8.02 -4.01 -2.91
N LEU A 79 7.51 -4.96 -2.12
CA LEU A 79 6.08 -5.23 -1.99
C LEU A 79 5.33 -4.04 -1.39
N SER A 80 5.92 -3.38 -0.41
CA SER A 80 5.36 -2.19 0.23
C SER A 80 5.28 -1.00 -0.73
N VAL A 81 6.29 -0.80 -1.57
CA VAL A 81 6.27 0.23 -2.63
C VAL A 81 5.17 -0.08 -3.65
N ALA A 82 5.04 -1.34 -4.07
CA ALA A 82 3.98 -1.76 -4.97
C ALA A 82 2.59 -1.57 -4.34
N ALA A 83 2.43 -1.92 -3.06
CA ALA A 83 1.20 -1.73 -2.30
C ALA A 83 0.81 -0.24 -2.22
N ALA A 84 1.75 0.63 -1.87
CA ALA A 84 1.51 2.07 -1.79
C ALA A 84 1.17 2.72 -3.14
N ALA A 85 1.70 2.19 -4.25
CA ALA A 85 1.38 2.66 -5.59
C ALA A 85 0.04 2.11 -6.12
N ALA A 86 -0.45 0.99 -5.58
CA ALA A 86 -1.62 0.29 -6.12
C ALA A 86 -2.89 1.15 -6.14
N PRO A 87 -3.26 1.89 -5.07
CA PRO A 87 -4.44 2.75 -5.10
C PRO A 87 -4.39 3.78 -6.23
N MET A 88 -3.24 4.40 -6.49
CA MET A 88 -3.09 5.39 -7.57
C MET A 88 -3.31 4.76 -8.95
N VAL A 89 -2.69 3.60 -9.20
CA VAL A 89 -2.84 2.88 -10.47
C VAL A 89 -4.27 2.40 -10.67
N LEU A 90 -4.88 1.83 -9.63
CA LEU A 90 -6.25 1.32 -9.70
C LEU A 90 -7.26 2.44 -9.88
N ASN A 91 -7.10 3.57 -9.18
CA ASN A 91 -7.95 4.76 -9.37
C ASN A 91 -7.85 5.27 -10.81
N PHE A 92 -6.63 5.37 -11.34
CA PHE A 92 -6.43 5.82 -12.72
C PHE A 92 -7.16 4.92 -13.73
N VAL A 93 -7.05 3.60 -13.57
CA VAL A 93 -7.73 2.63 -14.45
C VAL A 93 -9.25 2.72 -14.30
N ALA A 94 -9.78 2.64 -13.09
CA ALA A 94 -11.21 2.66 -12.83
C ALA A 94 -11.88 3.95 -13.33
N TYR A 95 -11.30 5.11 -12.99
CA TYR A 95 -11.86 6.41 -13.39
C TYR A 95 -11.70 6.71 -14.88
N SER A 96 -10.69 6.13 -15.55
CA SER A 96 -10.56 6.23 -17.00
C SER A 96 -11.65 5.43 -17.72
N GLN A 97 -12.03 4.27 -17.21
CA GLN A 97 -13.07 3.41 -17.80
C GLN A 97 -14.47 4.01 -17.74
N ILE A 98 -14.75 4.82 -16.71
CA ILE A 98 -16.04 5.50 -16.56
C ILE A 98 -16.03 6.94 -17.12
N GLY A 99 -14.95 7.34 -17.81
CA GLY A 99 -14.87 8.66 -18.45
C GLY A 99 -14.78 9.84 -17.47
N ALA A 100 -14.35 9.62 -16.22
CA ALA A 100 -14.27 10.68 -15.22
C ALA A 100 -13.18 11.71 -15.53
N SER A 101 -13.25 12.87 -14.86
CA SER A 101 -12.30 13.97 -15.02
C SER A 101 -10.87 13.59 -14.61
N TRP A 102 -9.87 14.29 -15.16
CA TRP A 102 -8.46 14.02 -14.89
C TRP A 102 -8.10 14.10 -13.39
N ARG A 103 -8.77 14.99 -12.64
CA ARG A 103 -8.55 15.15 -11.19
C ARG A 103 -8.88 13.88 -10.43
N LEU A 104 -10.02 13.26 -10.74
CA LEU A 104 -10.47 12.02 -10.10
C LEU A 104 -9.59 10.83 -10.49
N ARG A 105 -9.06 10.81 -11.71
CA ARG A 105 -8.13 9.74 -12.15
C ARG A 105 -6.83 9.73 -11.34
N ILE A 106 -6.36 10.89 -10.88
CA ILE A 106 -5.10 11.01 -10.14
C ILE A 106 -5.35 10.91 -8.63
N ILE A 107 -6.30 11.69 -8.12
CA ILE A 107 -6.54 11.85 -6.67
C ILE A 107 -7.50 10.77 -6.14
N GLY A 108 -8.33 10.18 -6.99
CA GLY A 108 -9.40 9.28 -6.56
C GLY A 108 -10.60 10.02 -5.95
N SER A 109 -11.42 9.28 -5.19
CA SER A 109 -12.62 9.83 -4.53
C SER A 109 -12.33 10.67 -3.29
N SER A 110 -11.14 10.51 -2.69
CA SER A 110 -10.82 11.04 -1.36
C SER A 110 -9.42 11.64 -1.36
N LEU A 111 -9.33 12.95 -1.13
CA LEU A 111 -8.06 13.65 -1.01
C LEU A 111 -7.24 13.15 0.19
N ILE A 112 -7.91 12.79 1.29
CA ILE A 112 -7.22 12.31 2.48
C ILE A 112 -6.59 10.94 2.24
N SER A 113 -7.30 10.02 1.57
CA SER A 113 -6.78 8.70 1.20
C SER A 113 -5.57 8.85 0.28
N PHE A 114 -5.67 9.72 -0.74
CA PHE A 114 -4.56 10.05 -1.62
C PHE A 114 -3.34 10.61 -0.87
N ALA A 115 -3.56 11.49 0.11
CA ALA A 115 -2.47 12.05 0.91
C ALA A 115 -1.74 10.96 1.72
N PHE A 116 -2.47 9.98 2.29
CA PHE A 116 -1.86 8.84 2.96
C PHE A 116 -1.02 7.99 2.01
N ASP A 117 -1.54 7.65 0.82
CA ASP A 117 -0.82 6.84 -0.17
C ASP A 117 0.48 7.53 -0.62
N VAL A 118 0.41 8.82 -0.94
CA VAL A 118 1.58 9.62 -1.34
C VAL A 118 2.57 9.75 -0.18
N ALA A 119 2.09 9.94 1.06
CA ALA A 119 2.95 10.02 2.22
C ALA A 119 3.73 8.70 2.44
N VAL A 120 3.06 7.54 2.33
CA VAL A 120 3.71 6.23 2.43
C VAL A 120 4.78 6.09 1.35
N LEU A 121 4.44 6.40 0.10
CA LEU A 121 5.34 6.26 -1.03
C LEU A 121 6.56 7.18 -0.87
N ALA A 122 6.35 8.43 -0.44
CA ALA A 122 7.42 9.38 -0.14
C ALA A 122 8.33 8.88 0.99
N LEU A 123 7.76 8.34 2.07
CA LEU A 123 8.53 7.81 3.21
C LEU A 123 9.33 6.56 2.85
N LEU A 124 8.77 5.65 2.04
CA LEU A 124 9.46 4.45 1.56
C LEU A 124 10.62 4.78 0.63
N LEU A 125 10.45 5.80 -0.22
CA LEU A 125 11.45 6.25 -1.19
C LEU A 125 12.42 7.30 -0.63
N HIS A 126 12.18 7.80 0.58
CA HIS A 126 13.06 8.74 1.25
C HIS A 126 14.48 8.18 1.40
N ASN A 127 15.50 9.05 1.32
CA ASN A 127 16.91 8.66 1.35
C ASN A 127 17.24 7.79 2.57
N GLN A 128 16.75 8.15 3.76
CA GLN A 128 16.97 7.36 4.99
C GLN A 128 16.41 5.94 4.89
N SER A 129 15.20 5.78 4.34
CA SER A 129 14.58 4.46 4.13
C SER A 129 15.35 3.65 3.08
N ARG A 130 15.79 4.30 1.99
CA ARG A 130 16.56 3.67 0.91
C ARG A 130 17.97 3.26 1.33
N GLU A 131 18.65 4.04 2.16
CA GLU A 131 19.96 3.68 2.70
C GLU A 131 19.84 2.53 3.70
N HIS A 132 18.85 2.60 4.59
CA HIS A 132 18.62 1.53 5.56
C HIS A 132 18.33 0.18 4.89
N GLN A 133 17.40 0.13 3.93
CA GLN A 133 17.13 -1.14 3.21
C GLN A 133 18.37 -1.65 2.47
N ARG A 134 19.21 -0.75 1.94
CA ARG A 134 20.38 -1.15 1.13
C ARG A 134 21.43 -1.86 1.99
N ILE A 135 21.57 -1.42 3.23
CA ILE A 135 22.60 -1.91 4.16
C ILE A 135 22.10 -3.13 4.93
N TRP A 136 20.85 -3.08 5.41
CA TRP A 136 20.34 -4.03 6.39
C TRP A 136 19.42 -5.09 5.81
N TYR A 137 18.81 -4.88 4.63
CA TYR A 137 17.89 -5.86 4.08
C TYR A 137 18.61 -6.88 3.19
N HIS A 138 18.23 -8.14 3.38
CA HIS A 138 18.78 -9.30 2.68
C HIS A 138 17.73 -9.96 1.79
#